data_AF-A0A843VCK2-F1
#
_entry.id   AF-A0A843VCK2-F1
#
_cell.length_a   1.000
_cell.length_b   1.000
_cell.length_c   1.000
_cell.angle_alpha   90.00
_cell.angle_beta   90.00
_cell.angle_gamma   90.00
#
_symmetry.space_group_name_H-M   'P 1'
#
loop_
_entity.id
_entity.type
_entity.pdbx_description
1 polymer ?
#
loop_
_entity_poly.entity_id
_entity_poly.type
_entity_poly.pdbx_seq_one_letter_code
_entity_poly.pdbx_strand_id
1 'polypeptide(L)' 'MDPINERKMFQQLVRAASQPSTPQCFLLTPKLLPDLEYSDACSILNIMNGPWIEKPSKGTKVDIFLDNRLYFDLLK' A
#
# COMPACT_ATOMS: atom_id res chain seq x y z
N MET A 1 13.16 10.30 -6.73
CA MET A 1 14.12 10.15 -5.61
C MET A 1 14.93 8.90 -5.86
N ASP A 2 16.15 8.85 -5.33
CA ASP A 2 16.90 7.60 -5.29
C ASP A 2 16.20 6.57 -4.39
N PRO A 3 16.37 5.27 -4.65
CA PRO A 3 15.65 4.22 -3.92
C PRO A 3 15.87 4.23 -2.40
N ILE A 4 17.04 4.69 -1.95
CA ILE A 4 17.41 4.72 -0.53
C ILE A 4 16.64 5.84 0.18
N ASN A 5 16.66 7.05 -0.37
CA ASN A 5 15.96 8.18 0.22
C ASN A 5 14.44 8.03 0.14
N GLU A 6 13.93 7.46 -0.95
CA GLU A 6 12.50 7.18 -1.08
C GLU A 6 12.01 6.26 0.04
N ARG A 7 12.73 5.16 0.31
CA ARG A 7 12.43 4.24 1.42
C ARG A 7 12.46 4.95 2.78
N LYS A 8 13.51 5.72 3.06
CA LYS A 8 13.63 6.46 4.33
C LYS A 8 12.47 7.43 4.52
N MET A 9 12.12 8.19 3.47
CA MET A 9 10.99 9.12 3.49
C MET A 9 9.68 8.39 3.75
N PHE A 10 9.42 7.28 3.07
CA PHE A 10 8.19 6.52 3.24
C PHE A 10 8.04 5.98 4.65
N GLN A 11 9.13 5.47 5.24
CA GLN A 11 9.09 4.92 6.59
C GLN A 11 8.86 6.01 7.65
N GLN A 12 9.43 7.21 7.47
CA GLN A 12 9.13 8.36 8.32
C GLN A 12 7.66 8.79 8.19
N LEU A 13 7.13 8.81 6.97
CA LEU A 13 5.73 9.13 6.72
C LEU A 13 4.79 8.15 7.41
N VAL A 14 5.02 6.84 7.25
CA VAL A 14 4.20 5.79 7.90
C VAL A 14 4.25 5.94 9.42
N ARG A 15 5.44 6.15 10.00
CA ARG A 15 5.61 6.34 11.44
C ARG A 15 4.90 7.58 11.96
N ALA A 16 4.98 8.70 11.23
CA ALA A 16 4.33 9.95 11.62
C ALA A 16 2.80 9.85 11.51
N ALA A 17 2.29 9.25 10.43
CA ALA A 17 0.86 9.12 10.19
C ALA A 17 0.17 8.07 11.08
N SER A 18 0.94 7.14 11.68
CA SER A 18 0.41 6.08 12.53
C SER A 18 0.34 6.46 14.02
N GLN A 19 0.71 7.69 14.39
CA GLN A 19 0.69 8.11 15.79
C GLN A 19 -0.74 8.42 16.28
N PRO A 20 -1.03 8.25 17.58
CA PRO A 20 -2.30 8.70 18.14
C PRO A 20 -2.49 10.20 17.92
N SER A 21 -3.72 10.63 17.62
CA SER A 21 -4.08 12.03 17.44
C SER A 21 -3.42 12.73 16.23
N THR A 22 -2.90 12.00 15.25
CA THR A 22 -2.47 12.58 13.97
C THR A 22 -3.60 12.56 12.93
N PRO A 23 -3.66 13.56 12.03
CA PRO A 23 -4.61 13.55 10.92
C PRO A 23 -4.46 12.30 10.05
N GLN A 24 -5.56 11.83 9.47
CA GLN A 24 -5.53 10.75 8.49
C GLN A 24 -4.73 11.18 7.25
N CYS A 25 -3.74 10.38 6.86
CA CYS A 25 -2.90 10.62 5.70
C CYS A 25 -3.29 9.67 4.56
N PHE A 26 -3.58 10.22 3.38
CA PHE A 26 -3.75 9.46 2.16
C PHE A 26 -2.52 9.64 1.27
N LEU A 27 -1.85 8.54 0.95
CA LEU A 27 -0.69 8.55 0.07
C LEU A 27 -1.02 7.84 -1.24
N LEU A 28 -1.07 8.62 -2.31
CA LEU A 28 -1.20 8.10 -3.67
C LEU A 28 0.21 7.78 -4.19
N THR A 29 0.49 6.51 -4.42
CA THR A 29 1.75 6.06 -4.99
C THR A 29 1.48 5.09 -6.15
N PRO A 30 2.21 5.21 -7.27
CA PRO A 30 2.10 4.26 -8.38
C PRO A 30 2.81 2.93 -8.08
N LYS A 31 3.55 2.83 -6.97
CA LYS A 31 4.32 1.64 -6.60
C LYS A 31 4.37 1.42 -5.09
N LEU A 32 4.36 0.16 -4.69
CA LEU A 32 4.62 -0.26 -3.31
C LEU A 32 6.11 -0.56 -3.15
N LEU A 33 6.66 -0.24 -1.98
CA LEU A 33 8.06 -0.53 -1.66
C LEU A 33 8.11 -1.87 -0.92
N PRO A 34 8.82 -2.89 -1.45
CA PRO A 34 8.96 -4.16 -0.76
C PRO A 34 9.77 -3.97 0.53
N ASP A 35 9.48 -4.80 1.53
CA ASP A 35 10.17 -4.82 2.83
C ASP A 35 10.09 -3.48 3.59
N LEU A 36 8.96 -2.78 3.47
CA LEU A 36 8.65 -1.62 4.29
C LEU A 36 7.79 -2.06 5.48
N GLU A 37 8.10 -1.57 6.68
CA GLU A 37 7.25 -1.79 7.85
C GLU A 37 5.99 -0.94 7.75
N TYR A 38 4.88 -1.57 7.37
CA TYR A 38 3.56 -0.99 7.47
C TYR A 38 3.00 -1.26 8.87
N SER A 39 2.52 -0.21 9.53
CA SER A 39 1.80 -0.32 10.79
C SER A 39 0.39 -0.91 10.57
N ASP A 40 -0.19 -1.55 11.59
CA ASP A 40 -1.60 -1.99 11.57
C ASP A 40 -2.60 -0.83 11.33
N ALA A 41 -2.18 0.40 11.60
CA ALA A 41 -2.95 1.61 11.30
C ALA A 41 -2.94 2.00 9.81
N CYS A 42 -2.11 1.34 8.98
CA CYS A 42 -1.99 1.62 7.56
C CYS A 42 -2.89 0.68 6.74
N SER A 43 -3.62 1.24 5.78
CA SER A 43 -4.44 0.49 4.83
C SER A 43 -4.01 0.81 3.40
N ILE A 44 -3.76 -0.21 2.60
CA ILE A 44 -3.41 -0.06 1.17
C ILE A 44 -4.66 -0.33 0.34
N LEU A 45 -4.99 0.64 -0.52
CA LEU A 45 -6.09 0.52 -1.48
C LEU A 45 -5.52 0.50 -2.89
N ASN A 46 -5.66 -0.63 -3.58
CA ASN A 46 -5.36 -0.73 -5.00
C ASN A 46 -6.61 -0.38 -5.80
N ILE A 47 -6.52 0.68 -6.61
CA ILE A 47 -7.60 1.11 -7.50
C ILE A 47 -7.31 0.54 -8.88
N MET A 48 -8.12 -0.43 -9.29
CA MET A 48 -7.99 -1.09 -10.59
C MET A 48 -9.19 -0.69 -11.46
N ASN A 49 -8.98 0.22 -12.40
CA ASN A 49 -10.02 0.72 -13.32
C ASN A 49 -9.82 0.19 -14.75
N GLY A 50 -9.23 -1.00 -14.90
CA GLY A 50 -9.03 -1.60 -16.22
C GLY A 50 -10.34 -2.02 -16.88
N PRO A 51 -10.43 -2.04 -18.22
CA PRO A 51 -11.65 -2.43 -18.95
C PRO A 51 -12.07 -3.88 -18.72
N TRP A 52 -11.18 -4.70 -18.15
CA TRP A 52 -11.39 -6.11 -17.80
C TRP A 52 -11.94 -6.30 -16.37
N ILE A 53 -12.24 -5.20 -15.66
CA ILE A 53 -12.77 -5.25 -14.29
C ILE A 53 -14.27 -5.04 -14.31
N GLU A 54 -15.01 -6.14 -14.21
CA GLU A 54 -16.47 -6.13 -14.24
C GLU A 54 -17.08 -5.56 -12.95
N LYS A 55 -16.38 -5.64 -11.81
CA LYS A 55 -16.86 -5.21 -10.49
C LYS A 55 -15.74 -4.58 -9.66
N PRO A 56 -16.04 -3.52 -8.87
CA PRO A 56 -15.04 -2.88 -8.02
C PRO A 56 -14.47 -3.83 -6.97
N SER A 57 -13.16 -3.76 -6.74
CA SER A 57 -12.46 -4.55 -5.73
C SER A 57 -12.92 -4.19 -4.31
N LYS A 58 -13.17 -5.19 -3.46
CA LYS A 58 -13.42 -4.98 -2.03
C LYS A 58 -12.09 -4.64 -1.33
N GLY A 59 -12.14 -3.73 -0.35
CA GLY A 59 -10.96 -3.33 0.42
C GLY A 59 -10.24 -4.55 1.00
N THR A 60 -8.94 -4.66 0.74
CA THR A 60 -8.11 -5.84 1.06
C THR A 60 -7.02 -5.43 2.05
N LYS A 61 -6.71 -6.30 3.02
CA LYS A 61 -5.65 -6.03 4.02
C LYS A 61 -4.26 -6.04 3.38
N VAL A 62 -3.34 -5.26 3.95
CA VAL A 62 -1.97 -5.03 3.45
C VAL A 62 -1.20 -6.34 3.26
N ASP A 63 -1.31 -7.27 4.22
CA ASP A 63 -0.56 -8.53 4.21
C ASP A 63 -0.85 -9.41 2.98
N ILE A 64 -2.06 -9.30 2.43
CA ILE A 64 -2.53 -10.12 1.30
C ILE A 64 -1.85 -9.70 -0.01
N PHE A 65 -1.45 -8.43 -0.15
CA PHE A 65 -0.83 -7.91 -1.37
C PHE A 65 0.70 -7.97 -1.35
N LEU A 66 1.32 -7.91 -0.17
CA LEU A 66 2.78 -8.03 -0.02
C LEU A 66 3.24 -9.49 -0.02
N ASP A 67 2.35 -10.44 0.27
CA ASP A 67 2.64 -11.85 0.09
C ASP A 67 2.58 -12.19 -1.41
N ASN A 68 3.76 -12.36 -2.03
CA ASN A 68 4.00 -12.60 -3.46
C ASN A 68 3.22 -13.80 -4.06
N ARG A 69 2.43 -14.55 -3.28
CA ARG A 69 1.58 -15.64 -3.76
C ARG A 69 0.27 -15.19 -4.40
N LEU A 70 -0.38 -14.12 -3.91
CA LEU A 70 -1.73 -13.78 -4.36
C LEU A 70 -1.78 -12.83 -5.56
N TYR A 71 -0.70 -12.11 -5.84
CA TYR A 71 -0.58 -11.29 -7.06
C TYR A 71 -0.71 -12.14 -8.33
N PHE A 72 -0.24 -13.39 -8.27
CA PHE A 72 -0.33 -14.35 -9.37
C PHE A 72 -1.73 -14.99 -9.49
N ASP A 73 -2.45 -15.14 -8.39
CA ASP A 73 -3.79 -15.75 -8.38
C ASP A 73 -4.89 -14.77 -8.81
N LEU A 74 -4.67 -13.45 -8.67
CA LEU A 74 -5.58 -12.41 -9.19
C LEU A 74 -5.40 -12.13 -10.70
N LEU A 75 -4.36 -12.70 -11.33
CA LEU A 75 -4.03 -12.53 -12.75
C LEU A 75 -4.30 -13.78 -13.59
N LYS A 76 -4.93 -14.82 -13.03
CA LYS A 76 -5.38 -16.02 -13.75
C LYS A 76 -6.89 -16.09 -13.85
#